data_AF-A0A538TBD6-F1
#
_entry.id   AF-A0A538TBD6-F1
#
_cell.length_a   1.000
_cell.length_b   1.000
_cell.length_c   1.000
_cell.angle_alpha   90.00
_cell.angle_beta   90.00
_cell.angle_gamma   90.00
#
_symmetry.space_group_name_H-M   'P 1'
#
loop_
_entity.id
_entity.type
_entity.pdbx_description
1 polymer ?
#
loop_
_entity_poly.entity_id
_entity_poly.type
_entity_poly.pdbx_seq_one_letter_code
_entity_poly.pdbx_strand_id
1 'polypeptide(L)' 'MLRREDFLMIQSRAKAGVYQKDIAAELGVHPKTVSRALRRGSAPQGRRVC' A
#
# COMPACT_ATOMS: atom_id res chain seq x y z
N MET A 1 -10.69 0.17 -0.09
CA MET A 1 -9.94 -0.48 -1.19
C MET A 1 -8.87 0.51 -1.61
N LEU A 2 -7.58 0.16 -1.56
CA LEU A 2 -6.48 1.10 -1.88
C LEU A 2 -6.61 1.56 -3.34
N ARG A 3 -6.66 2.87 -3.57
CA ARG A 3 -6.62 3.45 -4.91
C ARG A 3 -5.18 3.44 -5.43
N ARG A 4 -5.04 3.70 -6.73
CA ARG A 4 -3.73 3.79 -7.38
C ARG A 4 -2.88 4.93 -6.78
N GLU A 5 -3.52 6.00 -6.37
CA GLU A 5 -2.90 7.16 -5.69
C GLU A 5 -2.30 6.74 -4.35
N ASP A 6 -3.09 6.06 -3.49
CA ASP A 6 -2.62 5.55 -2.20
C ASP A 6 -1.42 4.61 -2.37
N PHE A 7 -1.43 3.79 -3.42
CA PHE A 7 -0.33 2.89 -3.73
C PHE A 7 0.96 3.62 -4.08
N LEU A 8 0.88 4.70 -4.87
CA LEU A 8 2.03 5.54 -5.20
C LEU A 8 2.58 6.25 -3.97
N MET A 9 1.70 6.70 -3.07
CA MET A 9 2.08 7.28 -1.78
C MET A 9 2.79 6.27 -0.88
N ILE A 10 2.28 5.03 -0.82
CA ILE A 10 2.94 3.94 -0.08
C ILE A 10 4.34 3.66 -0.66
N GLN A 11 4.48 3.63 -1.99
CA GLN A 11 5.78 3.40 -2.63
C GLN A 11 6.79 4.51 -2.34
N SER A 12 6.39 5.78 -2.44
CA SER A 12 7.30 6.90 -2.20
C SER A 12 7.78 6.92 -0.75
N ARG A 13 6.88 6.67 0.21
CA ARG A 13 7.22 6.62 1.64
C ARG A 13 8.03 5.39 2.04
N ALA A 14 7.73 4.24 1.45
CA ALA A 14 8.55 3.04 1.65
C ALA A 14 9.98 3.23 1.09
N LYS A 15 10.13 3.92 -0.05
CA LYS A 15 11.45 4.32 -0.59
C LYS A 15 12.18 5.32 0.31
N ALA A 16 11.44 6.23 0.95
CA ALA A 16 12.00 7.17 1.92
C ALA A 16 12.40 6.51 3.26
N GLY A 17 12.17 5.20 3.43
CA GLY A 17 12.54 4.46 4.64
C GLY A 17 11.56 4.56 5.80
N VAL A 18 10.36 5.11 5.56
CA VAL A 18 9.33 5.24 6.61
C VAL A 18 8.77 3.86 6.97
N TYR A 19 8.48 3.65 8.25
CA TYR A 19 7.90 2.40 8.71
C TYR A 19 6.47 2.20 8.19
N GLN A 20 6.16 0.96 7.81
CA GLN A 20 4.83 0.59 7.29
C GLN A 20 3.70 0.87 8.28
N LYS A 21 3.99 0.92 9.58
CA LYS A 21 3.03 1.19 10.66
C LYS A 21 2.54 2.64 10.62
N ASP A 22 3.44 3.58 10.35
CA ASP A 22 3.14 5.01 10.33
C ASP A 22 2.39 5.37 9.05
N ILE A 23 2.83 4.82 7.91
CA ILE A 23 2.12 4.92 6.63
C ILE A 23 0.68 4.39 6.76
N ALA A 24 0.51 3.29 7.49
CA ALA A 24 -0.80 2.69 7.76
C ALA A 24 -1.68 3.59 8.63
N ALA A 25 -1.13 4.20 9.68
CA ALA A 25 -1.84 5.12 10.55
C ALA A 25 -2.28 6.39 9.79
N GLU A 26 -1.42 6.96 8.96
CA GLU A 26 -1.72 8.16 8.18
C GLU A 26 -2.78 7.93 7.10
N LEU A 27 -2.76 6.77 6.44
CA LEU A 27 -3.74 6.40 5.42
C LEU A 27 -5.00 5.74 6.00
N GLY A 28 -5.06 5.51 7.32
CA GLY A 28 -6.18 4.83 7.98
C GLY A 28 -6.40 3.39 7.50
N VAL A 29 -5.36 2.72 6.98
CA VAL A 29 -5.42 1.35 6.48
C VAL A 29 -4.63 0.40 7.36
N HIS A 30 -5.07 -0.85 7.45
CA HIS A 30 -4.36 -1.86 8.21
C HIS A 30 -2.93 -2.07 7.66
N PRO A 31 -1.87 -2.21 8.49
CA PRO A 31 -0.48 -2.37 8.04
C PRO A 31 -0.27 -3.61 7.15
N LYS A 32 -1.06 -4.66 7.38
CA LYS A 32 -1.12 -5.84 6.49
C LYS A 32 -1.46 -5.49 5.04
N THR A 33 -2.25 -4.43 4.82
CA THR A 33 -2.60 -3.93 3.49
C THR A 33 -1.40 -3.26 2.82
N VAL A 34 -0.64 -2.45 3.57
CA VAL A 34 0.62 -1.84 3.11
C VAL A 34 1.64 -2.92 2.75
N SER A 35 1.82 -3.92 3.63
CA SER A 35 2.69 -5.07 3.37
C SER A 35 2.26 -5.85 2.12
N ARG A 36 0.96 -6.11 1.94
CA ARG A 36 0.42 -6.76 0.73
C ARG A 36 0.59 -5.90 -0.52
N ALA A 37 0.51 -4.59 -0.42
CA ALA A 37 0.71 -3.67 -1.53
C ALA A 37 2.17 -3.69 -1.98
N LEU A 38 3.12 -3.58 -1.03
CA LEU A 38 4.55 -3.69 -1.31
C LEU A 38 4.92 -5.03 -1.94
N ARG A 39 4.43 -6.14 -1.37
CA ARG A 39 4.68 -7.49 -1.90
C ARG A 39 4.12 -7.70 -3.31
N ARG A 40 3.01 -7.06 -3.64
CA ARG A 40 2.37 -7.16 -4.97
C ARG A 40 3.07 -6.30 -6.01
N GLY A 41 3.81 -5.26 -5.60
CA GLY A 41 4.47 -4.31 -6.50
C GLY A 41 3.53 -3.51 -7.40
N SER A 42 2.21 -3.67 -7.25
CA SER A 42 1.19 -3.05 -8.10
C SER A 42 -0.06 -2.72 -7.31
N ALA A 43 -0.79 -1.70 -7.78
CA ALA A 43 -2.10 -1.35 -7.25
C ALA A 43 -3.07 -2.54 -7.38
N PRO A 44 -4.03 -2.70 -6.46
CA PRO A 44 -4.99 -3.79 -6.53
C PRO A 44 -5.81 -3.69 -7.82
N GLN A 45 -5.53 -4.56 -8.78
CA GLN A 45 -6.41 -4.75 -9.93
C GLN A 45 -7.66 -5.46 -9.39
N GLY A 46 -8.83 -4.85 -9.57
CA GLY A 46 -10.12 -5.40 -9.13
C GLY A 46 -10.52 -6.70 -9.83
N ARG A 47 -9.64 -7.27 -10.66
CA ARG A 47 -9.86 -8.54 -11.35
C ARG A 47 -9.48 -9.69 -10.41
N ARG A 48 -10.49 -10.35 -9.83
CA ARG A 48 -10.32 -11.69 -9.29
C ARG A 48 -10.07 -12.60 -10.49
N VAL A 49 -8.85 -13.06 -10.68
CA VAL A 49 -8.56 -14.18 -11.58
C VAL A 49 -9.05 -15.44 -10.87
N CYS A 50 -10.18 -15.95 -11.37
CA CYS A 50 -10.73 -17.27 -11.07
C CYS A 50 -9.89 -18.35 -11.76
#